data_AF-A0A8J4CB75-F1
#
_entry.id   AF-A0A8J4CB75-F1
#
_cell.length_a   1.000
_cell.length_b   1.000
_cell.length_c   1.000
_cell.angle_alpha   90.00
_cell.angle_beta   90.00
_cell.angle_gamma   90.00
#
_symmetry.space_group_name_H-M   'P 1'
#
loop_
_entity.id
_entity.type
_entity.pdbx_description
1 polymer ?
#
loop_
_entity_poly.entity_id
_entity_poly.type
_entity_poly.pdbx_seq_one_letter_code
_entity_poly.pdbx_strand_id
1 'polypeptide(L)'
;MRRLIFAVAVIALILGNSAKASQRDPRTDEDILPGWMGTDFKPQIVEPDVLAMRSSRMKVLDADARIFLYENFLTDEEADHIVHISEQRLERSGVVGGDGGSETSNIRTSFGVFLDRGEDEIIKRIEDRIAAWTLMPVGNGEGLQVLRYQKEQKYDAHWDYFFHKDGITNGGNRYATVLMYLVDTEEGGETVFPNVAAPGGENIGFSECARYHLAAKPKKGTAILFHSIKPTGELERKSLHTACPVIRGVKWSAAKWIHVGHYAMGGERPETIEQHPQPKVKPQDLPPGCEDSDEMCPEWADSGECERNASFMVGTRARPGKCVASCKRCDLVVDTGAEGTQEQWKKANSASRRSLGHI
;
A
#
# COMPACT_ATOMS: atom_id res chain seq x y z
N MET A 1 -58.63 50.04 29.56
CA MET A 1 -57.69 51.07 30.05
C MET A 1 -56.43 50.37 30.59
N ARG A 2 -55.25 50.77 30.10
CA ARG A 2 -53.90 50.74 30.74
C ARG A 2 -53.34 49.35 31.15
N ARG A 3 -52.30 48.80 30.48
CA ARG A 3 -50.83 49.09 30.54
C ARG A 3 -50.18 48.90 31.92
N LEU A 4 -49.16 48.03 31.97
CA LEU A 4 -47.82 48.06 32.62
C LEU A 4 -47.30 46.60 32.62
N ILE A 5 -46.25 46.10 31.96
CA ILE A 5 -44.80 46.39 31.76
C ILE A 5 -43.91 46.32 33.03
N PHE A 6 -42.83 45.51 32.89
CA PHE A 6 -41.58 45.27 33.66
C PHE A 6 -41.56 44.03 34.59
N ALA A 7 -40.91 42.89 34.23
CA ALA A 7 -39.46 42.52 34.22
C ALA A 7 -38.94 42.24 35.66
N VAL A 8 -38.14 41.22 36.06
CA VAL A 8 -36.97 40.46 35.53
C VAL A 8 -36.75 39.17 36.39
N ALA A 9 -35.91 38.23 35.87
CA ALA A 9 -35.14 37.14 36.52
C ALA A 9 -35.81 35.74 36.58
N VAL A 10 -35.49 34.78 35.70
CA VAL A 10 -34.27 33.94 35.58
C VAL A 10 -33.99 33.08 36.83
N ILE A 11 -34.16 31.77 36.69
CA ILE A 11 -33.15 30.71 36.94
C ILE A 11 -33.72 29.36 36.46
N ALA A 12 -32.85 28.60 35.81
CA ALA A 12 -33.09 27.38 35.06
C ALA A 12 -33.33 26.13 35.92
N LEU A 13 -33.96 25.10 35.32
CA LEU A 13 -33.52 23.72 35.48
C LEU A 13 -33.98 22.85 34.30
N ILE A 14 -32.97 22.24 33.69
CA ILE A 14 -32.95 21.33 32.55
C ILE A 14 -33.55 19.99 32.95
N LEU A 15 -34.33 19.35 32.08
CA LEU A 15 -34.28 17.90 31.83
C LEU A 15 -34.88 17.64 30.44
N GLY A 16 -34.02 17.21 29.50
CA GLY A 16 -34.37 16.92 28.12
C GLY A 16 -35.08 15.58 27.97
N ASN A 17 -35.88 15.46 26.91
CA ASN A 17 -36.36 14.19 26.40
C ASN A 17 -36.10 14.13 24.90
N SER A 18 -35.19 13.24 24.50
CA SER A 18 -34.75 13.01 23.14
C SER A 18 -35.88 12.47 22.26
N ALA A 19 -36.00 13.05 21.07
CA ALA A 19 -36.85 12.55 20.00
C ALA A 19 -36.35 11.18 19.51
N LYS A 20 -37.27 10.21 19.41
CA LYS A 20 -37.03 8.90 18.79
C LYS A 20 -36.84 9.09 17.28
N ALA A 21 -35.63 8.85 16.79
CA ALA A 21 -35.36 8.71 15.36
C ALA A 21 -35.72 7.28 14.89
N SER A 22 -36.47 7.24 13.80
CA SER A 22 -36.86 6.10 12.95
C SER A 22 -35.91 4.90 12.99
N GLN A 23 -36.47 3.72 13.30
CA GLN A 23 -35.86 2.42 12.98
C GLN A 23 -35.63 2.33 11.46
N ARG A 24 -34.39 2.10 11.04
CA ARG A 24 -34.03 1.61 9.70
C ARG A 24 -33.44 0.20 9.86
N ASP A 25 -33.92 -0.71 9.03
CA ASP A 25 -33.48 -2.11 8.85
C ASP A 25 -32.22 -2.18 7.94
N PRO A 26 -31.42 -3.27 7.86
CA PRO A 26 -30.09 -3.34 8.47
C PRO A 26 -28.94 -3.62 7.47
N ARG A 27 -27.75 -3.12 7.82
CA ARG A 27 -26.40 -3.71 7.60
C ARG A 27 -26.09 -4.30 6.22
N THR A 28 -25.38 -3.50 5.42
CA THR A 28 -24.76 -3.86 4.14
C THR A 28 -23.35 -4.44 4.32
N ASP A 29 -22.73 -4.90 3.23
CA ASP A 29 -21.47 -5.65 3.05
C ASP A 29 -20.22 -5.21 3.85
N GLU A 30 -20.30 -4.13 4.61
CA GLU A 30 -19.20 -3.38 5.18
C GLU A 30 -18.55 -4.11 6.37
N ASP A 31 -19.29 -4.89 7.18
CA ASP A 31 -18.77 -5.45 8.44
C ASP A 31 -17.93 -6.75 8.31
N ILE A 32 -17.64 -7.24 7.10
CA ILE A 32 -16.93 -8.52 6.86
C ILE A 32 -15.58 -8.30 6.15
N LEU A 33 -15.24 -7.04 5.88
CA LEU A 33 -14.15 -6.70 4.98
C LEU A 33 -12.83 -6.57 5.77
N PRO A 34 -11.71 -7.13 5.27
CA PRO A 34 -10.43 -7.14 5.99
C PRO A 34 -9.85 -5.73 6.04
N GLY A 35 -10.25 -4.96 7.06
CA GLY A 35 -9.85 -3.57 7.29
C GLY A 35 -9.20 -3.34 8.66
N TRP A 36 -8.82 -2.09 8.93
CA TRP A 36 -8.28 -1.66 10.23
C TRP A 36 -9.39 -1.02 11.07
N MET A 37 -9.81 -1.74 12.12
CA MET A 37 -10.86 -1.28 13.02
C MET A 37 -10.28 -0.36 14.12
N GLY A 38 -9.76 0.80 13.73
CA GLY A 38 -9.27 1.84 14.66
C GLY A 38 -10.28 2.20 15.77
N THR A 39 -9.84 2.96 16.77
CA THR A 39 -10.48 3.08 18.10
C THR A 39 -11.90 3.65 18.14
N ASP A 40 -12.37 4.29 17.07
CA ASP A 40 -13.71 4.89 16.99
C ASP A 40 -14.71 4.05 16.17
N PHE A 41 -14.29 2.89 15.64
CA PHE A 41 -15.15 2.02 14.85
C PHE A 41 -16.06 1.15 15.73
N LYS A 42 -17.38 1.25 15.51
CA LYS A 42 -18.40 0.38 16.13
C LYS A 42 -19.17 -0.36 15.03
N PRO A 43 -18.72 -1.55 14.59
CA PRO A 43 -19.38 -2.29 13.52
C PRO A 43 -20.77 -2.74 13.94
N GLN A 44 -21.67 -2.85 12.96
CA GLN A 44 -22.98 -3.47 13.18
C GLN A 44 -22.93 -4.93 12.72
N ILE A 45 -22.81 -5.88 13.64
CA ILE A 45 -22.55 -7.30 13.33
C ILE A 45 -23.65 -7.95 12.46
N VAL A 46 -23.34 -8.49 11.28
CA VAL A 46 -24.32 -9.16 10.39
C VAL A 46 -24.63 -10.59 10.84
N GLU A 47 -25.87 -11.06 10.64
CA GLU A 47 -26.32 -12.41 11.00
C GLU A 47 -25.65 -13.52 10.14
N PRO A 48 -25.31 -14.69 10.71
CA PRO A 48 -24.49 -15.73 10.06
C PRO A 48 -25.03 -16.31 8.74
N ASP A 49 -26.35 -16.37 8.55
CA ASP A 49 -26.97 -17.04 7.39
C ASP A 49 -26.86 -16.23 6.09
N VAL A 50 -26.72 -14.91 6.18
CA VAL A 50 -26.50 -14.01 5.02
C VAL A 50 -25.08 -14.18 4.44
N LEU A 51 -24.12 -14.56 5.28
CA LEU A 51 -22.74 -14.83 4.88
C LEU A 51 -22.65 -16.09 4.01
N ALA A 52 -23.46 -17.11 4.30
CA ALA A 52 -23.43 -18.39 3.62
C ALA A 52 -24.00 -18.37 2.19
N MET A 53 -24.82 -17.38 1.83
CA MET A 53 -25.46 -17.27 0.51
C MET A 53 -24.64 -16.50 -0.53
N ARG A 54 -23.49 -15.92 -0.16
CA ARG A 54 -22.68 -15.06 -1.04
C ARG A 54 -21.56 -15.86 -1.69
N SER A 55 -21.63 -16.03 -3.02
CA SER A 55 -20.46 -16.41 -3.81
C SER A 55 -19.42 -15.29 -3.71
N SER A 56 -18.38 -15.47 -2.91
CA SER A 56 -17.40 -14.41 -2.68
C SER A 56 -16.55 -14.20 -3.94
N ARG A 57 -16.80 -13.10 -4.66
CA ARG A 57 -15.94 -12.62 -5.76
C ARG A 57 -14.56 -12.14 -5.27
N MET A 58 -14.39 -12.08 -3.95
CA MET A 58 -13.13 -11.76 -3.30
C MET A 58 -12.30 -13.03 -3.13
N LYS A 59 -11.02 -12.95 -3.49
CA LYS A 59 -10.02 -14.00 -3.35
C LYS A 59 -8.93 -13.50 -2.42
N VAL A 60 -8.58 -14.31 -1.42
CA VAL A 60 -7.39 -14.07 -0.59
C VAL A 60 -6.19 -14.53 -1.40
N LEU A 61 -5.30 -13.61 -1.75
CA LEU A 61 -4.08 -13.91 -2.48
C LEU A 61 -2.94 -14.27 -1.53
N ASP A 62 -2.81 -13.52 -0.44
CA ASP A 62 -1.91 -13.82 0.68
C ASP A 62 -2.53 -13.31 1.98
N ALA A 63 -2.77 -14.20 2.94
CA ALA A 63 -3.43 -13.84 4.20
C ALA A 63 -2.49 -13.14 5.18
N ASP A 64 -1.19 -13.44 5.12
CA ASP A 64 -0.18 -12.92 6.05
C ASP A 64 0.18 -11.47 5.69
N ALA A 65 0.48 -11.23 4.41
CA ALA A 65 0.69 -9.91 3.84
C ALA A 65 -0.62 -9.12 3.62
N ARG A 66 -1.79 -9.78 3.81
CA ARG A 66 -3.14 -9.22 3.62
C ARG A 66 -3.33 -8.59 2.24
N ILE A 67 -3.18 -9.44 1.23
CA ILE A 67 -3.38 -9.12 -0.19
C ILE A 67 -4.65 -9.82 -0.66
N PHE A 68 -5.59 -9.05 -1.21
CA PHE A 68 -6.92 -9.52 -1.62
C PHE A 68 -7.24 -9.04 -3.03
N LEU A 69 -7.84 -9.90 -3.85
CA LEU A 69 -8.35 -9.57 -5.17
C LEU A 69 -9.87 -9.54 -5.13
N TYR A 70 -10.50 -8.50 -5.65
CA TYR A 70 -11.95 -8.40 -5.79
C TYR A 70 -12.30 -8.30 -7.28
N GLU A 71 -12.86 -9.37 -7.83
CA GLU A 71 -13.36 -9.41 -9.20
C GLU A 71 -14.68 -8.64 -9.35
N ASN A 72 -14.80 -7.83 -10.41
CA ASN A 72 -15.95 -6.97 -10.68
C ASN A 72 -16.25 -6.00 -9.51
N PHE A 73 -15.19 -5.40 -8.97
CA PHE A 73 -15.27 -4.33 -7.98
C PHE A 73 -15.85 -3.05 -8.59
N LEU A 74 -15.45 -2.71 -9.82
CA LEU A 74 -16.07 -1.66 -10.63
C LEU A 74 -17.02 -2.28 -11.66
N THR A 75 -18.06 -1.54 -12.03
CA THR A 75 -18.79 -1.84 -13.28
C THR A 75 -17.97 -1.40 -14.49
N ASP A 76 -18.33 -1.90 -15.68
CA ASP A 76 -17.64 -1.50 -16.90
C ASP A 76 -17.81 -0.01 -17.18
N GLU A 77 -18.98 0.54 -16.89
CA GLU A 77 -19.30 1.97 -17.04
C GLU A 77 -18.50 2.85 -16.08
N GLU A 78 -18.31 2.40 -14.83
CA GLU A 78 -17.48 3.10 -13.85
C GLU A 78 -16.01 3.15 -14.29
N ALA A 79 -15.49 2.02 -14.79
CA ALA A 79 -14.13 1.95 -15.31
C ALA A 79 -13.94 2.83 -16.56
N ASP A 80 -14.88 2.79 -17.51
CA ASP A 80 -14.85 3.62 -18.72
C ASP A 80 -14.97 5.11 -18.40
N HIS A 81 -15.79 5.47 -17.42
CA HIS A 81 -15.93 6.84 -16.96
C HIS A 81 -14.61 7.40 -16.42
N ILE A 82 -13.91 6.66 -15.56
CA ILE A 82 -12.60 7.08 -15.04
C ILE A 82 -11.60 7.30 -16.18
N VAL A 83 -11.55 6.39 -17.16
CA VAL A 83 -10.67 6.54 -18.32
C VAL A 83 -11.03 7.80 -19.11
N HIS A 84 -12.32 8.02 -19.39
CA HIS A 84 -12.81 9.14 -20.18
C HIS A 84 -12.45 10.51 -19.58
N ILE A 85 -12.74 10.73 -18.30
CA ILE A 85 -12.46 12.01 -17.62
C ILE A 85 -10.95 12.24 -17.42
N SER A 86 -10.15 11.16 -17.44
CA SER A 86 -8.70 11.23 -17.21
C SER A 86 -7.92 11.46 -18.49
N GLU A 87 -8.38 10.93 -19.62
CA GLU A 87 -7.62 10.88 -20.89
C GLU A 87 -7.17 12.27 -21.37
N GLN A 88 -8.01 13.29 -21.22
CA GLN A 88 -7.70 14.65 -21.66
C GLN A 88 -6.71 15.39 -20.74
N ARG A 89 -6.45 14.85 -19.55
CA ARG A 89 -5.66 15.49 -18.49
C ARG A 89 -4.36 14.73 -18.16
N LEU A 90 -4.04 13.68 -18.91
CA LEU A 90 -2.86 12.86 -18.65
C LEU A 90 -1.56 13.62 -18.93
N GLU A 91 -0.70 13.68 -17.92
CA GLU A 91 0.68 14.18 -18.04
C GLU A 91 1.68 13.07 -17.74
N ARG A 92 2.97 13.26 -18.05
CA ARG A 92 4.00 12.25 -17.73
C ARG A 92 4.09 12.09 -16.21
N SER A 93 3.93 10.86 -15.69
CA SER A 93 3.91 10.61 -14.25
C SER A 93 5.27 10.91 -13.60
N GLY A 94 5.24 11.52 -12.42
CA GLY A 94 6.39 11.66 -11.55
C GLY A 94 6.44 10.63 -10.42
N VAL A 95 7.54 10.64 -9.68
CA VAL A 95 7.72 10.00 -8.37
C VAL A 95 7.89 11.07 -7.29
N VAL A 96 7.53 10.77 -6.04
CA VAL A 96 7.83 11.69 -4.92
C VAL A 96 9.34 11.71 -4.70
N GLY A 97 9.95 12.87 -4.90
CA GLY A 97 11.37 13.14 -4.67
C GLY A 97 11.71 13.20 -3.19
N GLY A 98 13.02 13.24 -2.88
CA GLY A 98 13.51 13.29 -1.50
C GLY A 98 13.10 14.53 -0.70
N ASP A 99 12.58 15.56 -1.39
CA ASP A 99 12.05 16.81 -0.82
C ASP A 99 10.51 16.86 -0.76
N GLY A 100 9.83 15.78 -1.14
CA GLY A 100 8.37 15.70 -1.20
C GLY A 100 7.74 16.26 -2.48
N GLY A 101 8.54 16.75 -3.44
CA GLY A 101 8.07 17.21 -4.75
C GLY A 101 7.84 16.07 -5.75
N SER A 102 7.20 16.35 -6.91
CA SER A 102 7.05 15.38 -8.00
C SER A 102 8.19 15.50 -9.01
N GLU A 103 9.02 14.47 -9.17
CA GLU A 103 10.14 14.43 -10.12
C GLU A 103 9.89 13.46 -11.27
N THR A 104 10.31 13.81 -12.48
CA THR A 104 10.25 12.91 -13.64
C THR A 104 11.36 11.85 -13.56
N SER A 105 11.00 10.57 -13.49
CA SER A 105 11.94 9.47 -13.24
C SER A 105 11.92 8.41 -14.35
N ASN A 106 12.99 7.60 -14.41
CA ASN A 106 13.04 6.37 -15.23
C ASN A 106 12.44 5.15 -14.50
N ILE A 107 12.19 5.28 -13.19
CA ILE A 107 11.62 4.24 -12.31
C ILE A 107 10.13 4.04 -12.65
N ARG A 108 9.44 5.12 -13.01
CA ARG A 108 8.04 5.15 -13.42
C ARG A 108 7.91 5.85 -14.75
N THR A 109 7.49 5.13 -15.77
CA THR A 109 7.45 5.66 -17.15
C THR A 109 6.02 5.90 -17.67
N SER A 110 5.01 5.78 -16.81
CA SER A 110 3.59 5.99 -17.14
C SER A 110 3.22 7.45 -17.40
N PHE A 111 2.01 7.65 -17.91
CA PHE A 111 1.28 8.91 -17.82
C PHE A 111 0.25 8.82 -16.69
N GLY A 112 -0.06 9.94 -16.04
CA GLY A 112 -1.05 9.94 -14.97
C GLY A 112 -1.67 11.29 -14.69
N VAL A 113 -2.73 11.25 -13.89
CA VAL A 113 -3.46 12.42 -13.39
C VAL A 113 -4.07 12.05 -12.04
N PHE A 114 -4.26 13.05 -11.17
CA PHE A 114 -5.08 12.89 -9.97
C PHE A 114 -6.50 13.40 -10.22
N LEU A 115 -7.49 12.63 -9.79
CA LEU A 115 -8.87 13.07 -9.60
C LEU A 115 -9.03 13.49 -8.14
N ASP A 116 -9.69 14.62 -7.89
CA ASP A 116 -9.96 15.05 -6.53
C ASP A 116 -10.91 14.06 -5.83
N ARG A 117 -10.82 14.04 -4.50
CA ARG A 117 -11.73 13.23 -3.68
C ARG A 117 -13.16 13.72 -3.90
N GLY A 118 -14.05 12.81 -4.30
CA GLY A 118 -15.42 13.16 -4.66
C GLY A 118 -15.56 14.10 -5.87
N GLU A 119 -14.62 14.06 -6.84
CA GLU A 119 -14.66 14.88 -8.07
C GLU A 119 -16.05 14.90 -8.72
N ASP A 120 -16.71 13.74 -8.79
CA ASP A 120 -18.09 13.60 -9.24
C ASP A 120 -18.84 12.48 -8.49
N GLU A 121 -20.14 12.33 -8.79
CA GLU A 121 -21.01 11.34 -8.14
C GLU A 121 -20.63 9.87 -8.45
N ILE A 122 -19.95 9.59 -9.56
CA ILE A 122 -19.44 8.24 -9.87
C ILE A 122 -18.20 7.97 -9.01
N ILE A 123 -17.23 8.89 -9.00
CA ILE A 123 -16.01 8.79 -8.19
C ILE A 123 -16.37 8.66 -6.71
N LYS A 124 -17.30 9.48 -6.22
CA LYS A 124 -17.76 9.42 -4.83
C LYS A 124 -18.32 8.05 -4.45
N ARG A 125 -19.17 7.44 -5.29
CA ARG A 125 -19.70 6.09 -5.02
C ARG A 125 -18.61 5.02 -5.03
N ILE A 126 -17.59 5.16 -5.87
CA ILE A 126 -16.44 4.25 -5.89
C ILE A 126 -15.62 4.42 -4.59
N GLU A 127 -15.40 5.66 -4.15
CA GLU A 127 -14.70 5.95 -2.90
C GLU A 127 -15.46 5.46 -1.67
N ASP A 128 -16.80 5.58 -1.64
CA ASP A 128 -17.65 5.01 -0.60
C ASP A 128 -17.52 3.47 -0.56
N ARG A 129 -17.45 2.82 -1.73
CA ARG A 129 -17.23 1.36 -1.84
C ARG A 129 -15.83 0.96 -1.37
N ILE A 130 -14.81 1.76 -1.65
CA ILE A 130 -13.45 1.55 -1.14
C ILE A 130 -13.42 1.71 0.38
N ALA A 131 -14.10 2.73 0.91
CA ALA A 131 -14.20 2.96 2.35
C ALA A 131 -14.86 1.77 3.06
N ALA A 132 -15.98 1.28 2.52
CA ALA A 132 -16.62 0.06 2.97
C ALA A 132 -15.64 -1.13 2.95
N TRP A 133 -14.91 -1.35 1.84
CA TRP A 133 -13.99 -2.48 1.70
C TRP A 133 -12.78 -2.44 2.62
N THR A 134 -12.29 -1.25 2.93
CA THR A 134 -11.09 -1.10 3.75
C THR A 134 -11.38 -0.84 5.22
N LEU A 135 -12.66 -0.63 5.57
CA LEU A 135 -13.12 -0.14 6.87
C LEU A 135 -12.48 1.21 7.26
N MET A 136 -12.06 1.98 6.26
CA MET A 136 -11.41 3.28 6.45
C MET A 136 -12.35 4.40 6.00
N PRO A 137 -12.42 5.53 6.72
CA PRO A 137 -13.19 6.67 6.26
C PRO A 137 -12.71 7.17 4.88
N VAL A 138 -13.64 7.67 4.06
CA VAL A 138 -13.32 8.29 2.76
C VAL A 138 -12.28 9.41 2.92
N GLY A 139 -12.33 10.15 4.03
CA GLY A 139 -11.38 11.22 4.37
C GLY A 139 -9.93 10.78 4.56
N ASN A 140 -9.67 9.50 4.83
CA ASN A 140 -8.31 8.95 4.92
C ASN A 140 -7.68 8.74 3.54
N GLY A 141 -8.48 8.76 2.47
CA GLY A 141 -8.00 8.56 1.12
C GLY A 141 -7.47 9.84 0.47
N GLU A 142 -6.33 9.72 -0.21
CA GLU A 142 -5.91 10.70 -1.22
C GLU A 142 -6.90 10.75 -2.41
N GLY A 143 -6.73 11.68 -3.35
CA GLY A 143 -7.42 11.61 -4.65
C GLY A 143 -7.08 10.32 -5.42
N LEU A 144 -7.90 9.94 -6.40
CA LEU A 144 -7.59 8.78 -7.24
C LEU A 144 -6.46 9.11 -8.21
N GLN A 145 -5.36 8.37 -8.13
CA GLN A 145 -4.28 8.48 -9.11
C GLN A 145 -4.55 7.54 -10.29
N VAL A 146 -4.92 8.12 -11.43
CA VAL A 146 -5.16 7.38 -12.68
C VAL A 146 -3.87 7.32 -13.49
N LEU A 147 -3.57 6.14 -14.04
CA LEU A 147 -2.32 5.83 -14.70
C LEU A 147 -2.55 5.07 -15.99
N ARG A 148 -1.76 5.42 -17.01
CA ARG A 148 -1.71 4.73 -18.30
C ARG A 148 -0.29 4.27 -18.60
N TYR A 149 -0.15 2.97 -18.88
CA TYR A 149 1.08 2.35 -19.33
C TYR A 149 0.90 1.85 -20.77
N GLN A 150 1.72 2.36 -21.67
CA GLN A 150 1.88 1.88 -23.03
C GLN A 150 2.87 0.72 -23.07
N LYS A 151 3.05 0.13 -24.26
CA LYS A 151 4.05 -0.92 -24.50
C LYS A 151 5.41 -0.56 -23.89
N GLU A 152 6.03 -1.54 -23.23
CA GLU A 152 7.32 -1.46 -22.52
C GLU A 152 7.35 -0.53 -21.29
N GLN A 153 6.31 0.28 -21.05
CA GLN A 153 6.24 1.08 -19.84
C GLN A 153 5.98 0.21 -18.61
N LYS A 154 6.57 0.61 -17.49
CA LYS A 154 6.58 -0.14 -16.22
C LYS A 154 6.60 0.80 -15.02
N TYR A 155 6.49 0.22 -13.84
CA TYR A 155 6.86 0.85 -12.58
C TYR A 155 7.72 -0.14 -11.81
N ASP A 156 8.98 0.19 -11.56
CA ASP A 156 9.88 -0.65 -10.77
C ASP A 156 9.34 -0.88 -9.34
N ALA A 157 9.90 -1.91 -8.69
CA ALA A 157 9.45 -2.35 -7.37
C ALA A 157 9.58 -1.24 -6.32
N HIS A 158 8.49 -1.00 -5.59
CA HIS A 158 8.42 0.03 -4.56
C HIS A 158 7.39 -0.35 -3.48
N TRP A 159 7.44 0.40 -2.38
CA TRP A 159 6.40 0.41 -1.37
C TRP A 159 5.57 1.68 -1.51
N ASP A 160 4.29 1.59 -1.17
CA ASP A 160 3.41 2.76 -1.19
C ASP A 160 3.56 3.62 0.06
N TYR A 161 3.99 3.04 1.18
CA TYR A 161 4.25 3.77 2.42
C TYR A 161 5.53 4.60 2.35
N PHE A 162 5.59 5.62 3.19
CA PHE A 162 6.72 6.52 3.32
C PHE A 162 7.71 6.04 4.35
N PHE A 163 8.98 6.30 4.10
CA PHE A 163 10.05 6.08 5.06
C PHE A 163 10.49 7.36 5.77
N HIS A 164 10.31 8.50 5.12
CA HIS A 164 10.73 9.79 5.61
C HIS A 164 9.61 10.47 6.41
N LYS A 165 9.99 11.23 7.43
CA LYS A 165 9.06 11.92 8.33
C LYS A 165 8.18 12.96 7.61
N ASP A 166 8.67 13.54 6.52
CA ASP A 166 7.92 14.57 5.79
C ASP A 166 6.72 13.98 5.05
N GLY A 167 6.84 12.74 4.54
CA GLY A 167 5.76 12.05 3.83
C GLY A 167 4.58 11.64 4.70
N ILE A 168 4.74 11.66 6.04
CA ILE A 168 3.71 11.26 7.01
C ILE A 168 3.04 12.45 7.71
N THR A 169 3.34 13.68 7.28
CA THR A 169 2.82 14.91 7.92
C THR A 169 1.34 15.17 7.67
N ASN A 170 0.77 14.55 6.63
CA ASN A 170 -0.65 14.64 6.27
C ASN A 170 -1.31 13.26 6.42
N GLY A 171 -2.12 13.07 7.46
CA GLY A 171 -2.84 11.81 7.69
C GLY A 171 -1.97 10.65 8.17
N GLY A 172 -0.67 10.83 8.38
CA GLY A 172 0.24 9.75 8.73
C GLY A 172 0.65 8.90 7.53
N ASN A 173 1.18 7.71 7.78
CA ASN A 173 1.62 6.83 6.69
C ASN A 173 0.44 6.15 5.97
N ARG A 174 0.67 5.69 4.75
CA ARG A 174 -0.32 4.93 3.97
C ARG A 174 -0.52 3.55 4.58
N TYR A 175 -1.72 3.30 5.06
CA TYR A 175 -2.18 2.05 5.64
C TYR A 175 -2.37 0.95 4.59
N ALA A 176 -3.03 1.30 3.48
CA ALA A 176 -3.39 0.36 2.43
C ALA A 176 -3.55 1.05 1.07
N THR A 177 -3.51 0.24 0.02
CA THR A 177 -3.73 0.66 -1.35
C THR A 177 -4.82 -0.19 -1.97
N VAL A 178 -5.79 0.46 -2.61
CA VAL A 178 -6.71 -0.18 -3.55
C VAL A 178 -6.31 0.21 -4.96
N LEU A 179 -5.82 -0.75 -5.74
CA LEU A 179 -5.46 -0.58 -7.14
C LEU A 179 -6.52 -1.24 -8.02
N MET A 180 -7.20 -0.43 -8.83
CA MET A 180 -8.28 -0.86 -9.72
C MET A 180 -7.78 -0.91 -11.16
N TYR A 181 -8.13 -1.95 -11.90
CA TYR A 181 -7.83 -2.08 -13.33
C TYR A 181 -9.00 -1.58 -14.16
N LEU A 182 -8.73 -0.65 -15.07
CA LEU A 182 -9.78 0.05 -15.83
C LEU A 182 -9.98 -0.51 -17.24
N VAL A 183 -9.01 -1.27 -17.75
CA VAL A 183 -9.01 -1.88 -19.08
C VAL A 183 -8.40 -3.28 -19.01
N ASP A 184 -8.89 -4.21 -19.83
CA ASP A 184 -8.26 -5.52 -20.02
C ASP A 184 -6.94 -5.36 -20.77
N THR A 185 -5.82 -5.63 -20.10
CA THR A 185 -4.51 -5.63 -20.79
C THR A 185 -4.30 -6.98 -21.47
N GLU A 186 -3.91 -6.96 -22.74
CA GLU A 186 -3.80 -8.18 -23.53
C GLU A 186 -2.63 -9.08 -23.10
N GLU A 187 -1.47 -8.50 -22.79
CA GLU A 187 -0.29 -9.23 -22.34
C GLU A 187 0.66 -8.35 -21.52
N GLY A 188 1.20 -8.89 -20.43
CA GLY A 188 2.02 -8.14 -19.48
C GLY A 188 1.19 -7.24 -18.57
N GLY A 189 1.84 -6.24 -17.97
CA GLY A 189 1.14 -5.26 -17.11
C GLY A 189 0.69 -5.80 -15.75
N GLU A 190 1.12 -6.99 -15.34
CA GLU A 190 0.74 -7.57 -14.05
C GLU A 190 1.19 -6.69 -12.88
N THR A 191 0.39 -6.68 -11.81
CA THR A 191 0.86 -6.20 -10.50
C THR A 191 1.48 -7.38 -9.77
N VAL A 192 2.76 -7.27 -9.42
CA VAL A 192 3.54 -8.37 -8.84
C VAL A 192 4.02 -7.98 -7.45
N PHE A 193 4.03 -8.92 -6.51
CA PHE A 193 4.57 -8.79 -5.17
C PHE A 193 5.84 -9.65 -5.04
N PRO A 194 7.03 -9.11 -5.32
CA PRO A 194 8.25 -9.93 -5.45
C PRO A 194 8.63 -10.68 -4.16
N ASN A 195 8.24 -10.15 -3.01
CA ASN A 195 8.51 -10.74 -1.69
C ASN A 195 7.54 -11.88 -1.32
N VAL A 196 6.61 -12.23 -2.22
CA VAL A 196 5.67 -13.34 -2.05
C VAL A 196 5.82 -14.28 -3.24
N ALA A 197 5.99 -15.58 -2.97
CA ALA A 197 6.14 -16.58 -4.03
C ALA A 197 4.83 -16.80 -4.78
N ALA A 198 4.92 -17.21 -6.05
CA ALA A 198 3.75 -17.63 -6.81
C ALA A 198 3.06 -18.81 -6.11
N PRO A 199 1.72 -18.79 -5.95
CA PRO A 199 0.97 -19.95 -5.49
C PRO A 199 1.24 -21.17 -6.40
N GLY A 200 1.71 -22.27 -5.84
CA GLY A 200 2.10 -23.46 -6.61
C GLY A 200 3.45 -23.37 -7.32
N GLY A 201 4.25 -22.32 -7.04
CA GLY A 201 5.64 -22.16 -7.50
C GLY A 201 5.78 -21.47 -8.86
N GLU A 202 4.77 -21.54 -9.73
CA GLU A 202 4.83 -20.93 -11.06
C GLU A 202 3.44 -20.50 -11.56
N ASN A 203 3.32 -19.24 -12.02
CA ASN A 203 2.13 -18.69 -12.65
C ASN A 203 2.16 -18.92 -14.17
N ILE A 204 1.68 -20.08 -14.62
CA ILE A 204 1.62 -20.40 -16.06
C ILE A 204 0.75 -19.38 -16.80
N GLY A 205 1.29 -18.82 -17.89
CA GLY A 205 0.61 -17.84 -18.74
C GLY A 205 0.70 -16.39 -18.24
N PHE A 206 1.49 -16.10 -17.22
CA PHE A 206 1.91 -14.76 -16.84
C PHE A 206 3.22 -14.39 -17.55
N SER A 207 3.53 -13.10 -17.61
CA SER A 207 4.82 -12.62 -18.13
C SER A 207 6.00 -13.14 -17.31
N GLU A 208 7.22 -13.12 -17.88
CA GLU A 208 8.44 -13.53 -17.18
C GLU A 208 8.62 -12.79 -15.84
N CYS A 209 8.31 -11.49 -15.83
CA CYS A 209 8.35 -10.63 -14.65
C CYS A 209 7.44 -11.11 -13.49
N ALA A 210 6.34 -11.79 -13.80
CA ALA A 210 5.34 -12.25 -12.84
C ALA A 210 5.38 -13.76 -12.56
N ARG A 211 6.25 -14.50 -13.25
CA ARG A 211 6.18 -15.97 -13.34
C ARG A 211 6.34 -16.70 -12.00
N TYR A 212 7.20 -16.20 -11.11
CA TYR A 212 7.57 -16.91 -9.86
C TYR A 212 7.12 -16.19 -8.59
N HIS A 213 6.36 -15.11 -8.72
CA HIS A 213 5.93 -14.27 -7.61
C HIS A 213 4.40 -14.19 -7.56
N LEU A 214 3.83 -13.84 -6.41
CA LEU A 214 2.41 -13.56 -6.35
C LEU A 214 2.09 -12.40 -7.30
N ALA A 215 1.10 -12.59 -8.18
CA ALA A 215 0.79 -11.64 -9.22
C ALA A 215 -0.71 -11.60 -9.53
N ALA A 216 -1.18 -10.42 -9.93
CA ALA A 216 -2.54 -10.21 -10.43
C ALA A 216 -2.49 -9.68 -11.87
N LYS A 217 -3.28 -10.29 -12.75
CA LYS A 217 -3.46 -9.81 -14.13
C LYS A 217 -4.40 -8.60 -14.15
N PRO A 218 -4.08 -7.56 -14.93
CA PRO A 218 -4.96 -6.41 -15.13
C PRO A 218 -6.19 -6.81 -15.97
N LYS A 219 -7.28 -7.11 -15.25
CA LYS A 219 -8.59 -7.40 -15.83
C LYS A 219 -9.56 -6.28 -15.46
N LYS A 220 -10.26 -5.72 -16.46
CA LYS A 220 -11.18 -4.60 -16.27
C LYS A 220 -12.16 -4.88 -15.13
N GLY A 221 -12.37 -3.86 -14.31
CA GLY A 221 -13.28 -3.89 -13.16
C GLY A 221 -12.75 -4.66 -11.95
N THR A 222 -11.60 -5.33 -12.04
CA THR A 222 -10.98 -6.01 -10.91
C THR A 222 -10.17 -5.02 -10.07
N ALA A 223 -10.22 -5.16 -8.75
CA ALA A 223 -9.40 -4.39 -7.81
C ALA A 223 -8.52 -5.31 -6.97
N ILE A 224 -7.34 -4.83 -6.59
CA ILE A 224 -6.47 -5.46 -5.61
C ILE A 224 -6.30 -4.54 -4.41
N LEU A 225 -6.54 -5.07 -3.22
CA LEU A 225 -6.25 -4.44 -1.94
C LEU A 225 -5.02 -5.09 -1.36
N PHE A 226 -4.02 -4.28 -1.01
CA PHE A 226 -2.86 -4.75 -0.26
C PHE A 226 -2.51 -3.75 0.82
N HIS A 227 -2.02 -4.28 1.94
CA HIS A 227 -1.76 -3.49 3.12
C HIS A 227 -0.28 -3.14 3.23
N SER A 228 -0.02 -1.87 3.52
CA SER A 228 1.30 -1.31 3.73
C SER A 228 1.75 -1.34 5.20
N ILE A 229 0.80 -1.51 6.13
CA ILE A 229 1.06 -1.53 7.59
C ILE A 229 0.34 -2.71 8.21
N LYS A 230 1.07 -3.62 8.87
CA LYS A 230 0.55 -4.77 9.62
C LYS A 230 -0.44 -4.36 10.72
N PRO A 231 -1.28 -5.28 11.22
CA PRO A 231 -2.14 -5.00 12.38
C PRO A 231 -1.36 -4.60 13.64
N THR A 232 -0.08 -4.98 13.73
CA THR A 232 0.84 -4.58 14.81
C THR A 232 1.31 -3.12 14.70
N GLY A 233 1.05 -2.44 13.59
CA GLY A 233 1.57 -1.09 13.30
C GLY A 233 2.94 -1.08 12.60
N GLU A 234 3.56 -2.25 12.40
CA GLU A 234 4.80 -2.36 11.62
C GLU A 234 4.55 -2.21 10.11
N LEU A 235 5.50 -1.64 9.38
CA LEU A 235 5.47 -1.62 7.91
C LEU A 235 5.53 -3.05 7.33
N GLU A 236 4.69 -3.30 6.33
CA GLU A 236 4.56 -4.61 5.69
C GLU A 236 5.53 -4.74 4.51
N ARG A 237 6.68 -5.36 4.75
CA ARG A 237 7.70 -5.56 3.69
C ARG A 237 7.21 -6.41 2.53
N LYS A 238 6.26 -7.33 2.75
CA LYS A 238 5.66 -8.14 1.68
C LYS A 238 4.75 -7.34 0.75
N SER A 239 4.43 -6.09 1.09
CA SER A 239 3.69 -5.16 0.24
C SER A 239 4.56 -4.52 -0.85
N LEU A 240 5.85 -4.87 -0.93
CA LEU A 240 6.71 -4.48 -2.06
C LEU A 240 6.03 -4.95 -3.34
N HIS A 241 5.79 -4.03 -4.26
CA HIS A 241 5.08 -4.35 -5.48
C HIS A 241 5.63 -3.60 -6.69
N THR A 242 5.39 -4.15 -7.87
CA THR A 242 5.85 -3.62 -9.15
C THR A 242 4.76 -3.76 -10.20
N ALA A 243 4.79 -2.90 -11.22
CA ALA A 243 3.99 -3.07 -12.43
C ALA A 243 4.89 -3.61 -13.54
N CYS A 244 4.68 -4.86 -13.93
CA CYS A 244 5.42 -5.47 -15.03
C CYS A 244 5.22 -4.68 -16.34
N PRO A 245 6.21 -4.72 -17.25
CA PRO A 245 6.08 -4.07 -18.55
C PRO A 245 4.83 -4.54 -19.30
N VAL A 246 4.14 -3.62 -19.96
CA VAL A 246 3.08 -3.99 -20.91
C VAL A 246 3.74 -4.56 -22.17
N ILE A 247 3.39 -5.80 -22.54
CA ILE A 247 3.93 -6.47 -23.73
C ILE A 247 3.03 -6.19 -24.94
N ARG A 248 1.71 -6.28 -24.76
CA ARG A 248 0.71 -6.00 -25.78
C ARG A 248 -0.53 -5.31 -25.18
N GLY A 249 -1.10 -4.39 -25.95
CA GLY A 249 -2.25 -3.56 -25.53
C GLY A 249 -1.84 -2.33 -24.73
N VAL A 250 -2.67 -1.96 -23.76
CA VAL A 250 -2.48 -0.84 -22.85
C VAL A 250 -2.96 -1.25 -21.45
N LYS A 251 -2.29 -0.77 -20.41
CA LYS A 251 -2.77 -0.89 -19.03
C LYS A 251 -3.27 0.46 -18.56
N TRP A 252 -4.49 0.47 -18.03
CA TRP A 252 -5.03 1.58 -17.27
C TRP A 252 -5.35 1.13 -15.85
N SER A 253 -4.95 1.93 -14.87
CA SER A 253 -5.23 1.65 -13.47
C SER A 253 -5.53 2.92 -12.70
N ALA A 254 -6.36 2.82 -11.66
CA ALA A 254 -6.59 3.87 -10.67
C ALA A 254 -6.15 3.37 -9.29
N ALA A 255 -5.22 4.08 -8.65
CA ALA A 255 -4.78 3.80 -7.29
C ALA A 255 -5.48 4.74 -6.30
N LYS A 256 -5.97 4.18 -5.21
CA LYS A 256 -6.43 4.90 -4.02
C LYS A 256 -5.49 4.55 -2.88
N TRP A 257 -4.69 5.53 -2.46
CA TRP A 257 -3.88 5.40 -1.25
C TRP A 257 -4.67 5.87 -0.04
N ILE A 258 -4.62 5.09 1.03
CA ILE A 258 -5.42 5.29 2.23
C ILE A 258 -4.48 5.43 3.41
N HIS A 259 -4.58 6.55 4.12
CA HIS A 259 -3.74 6.88 5.27
C HIS A 259 -4.31 6.34 6.58
N VAL A 260 -3.46 6.23 7.60
CA VAL A 260 -3.88 5.84 8.96
C VAL A 260 -4.83 6.86 9.61
N GLY A 261 -4.76 8.13 9.22
CA GLY A 261 -5.65 9.21 9.65
C GLY A 261 -6.19 10.04 8.49
N HIS A 262 -6.91 11.10 8.82
CA HIS A 262 -7.53 11.98 7.82
C HIS A 262 -6.47 12.64 6.93
N TYR A 263 -6.58 12.42 5.63
CA TYR A 263 -5.71 13.05 4.64
C TYR A 263 -6.37 14.34 4.15
N ALA A 264 -5.81 15.47 4.58
CA ALA A 264 -6.33 16.78 4.23
C ALA A 264 -6.05 17.10 2.76
N MET A 265 -7.12 17.45 2.03
CA MET A 265 -7.07 17.91 0.65
C MET A 265 -7.58 19.36 0.57
N GLY A 266 -6.98 20.19 -0.29
CA GLY A 266 -7.41 21.58 -0.48
C GLY A 266 -7.33 22.42 0.80
N GLY A 267 -8.45 23.02 1.21
CA GLY A 267 -8.53 23.92 2.38
C GLY A 267 -8.72 23.19 3.73
N GLU A 268 -8.69 21.87 3.75
CA GLU A 268 -8.80 21.08 4.97
C GLU A 268 -7.54 21.19 5.84
N ARG A 269 -7.68 20.92 7.14
CA ARG A 269 -6.54 20.95 8.07
C ARG A 269 -5.92 19.56 8.18
N PRO A 270 -4.60 19.41 7.96
CA PRO A 270 -3.92 18.14 8.16
C PRO A 270 -3.94 17.75 9.63
N GLU A 271 -4.20 16.47 9.89
CA GLU A 271 -4.03 15.88 11.20
C GLU A 271 -2.68 15.17 11.27
N THR A 272 -1.86 15.55 12.25
CA THR A 272 -0.60 14.84 12.53
C THR A 272 -0.91 13.62 13.38
N ILE A 273 -0.61 12.44 12.83
CA ILE A 273 -0.80 11.17 13.52
C ILE A 273 0.54 10.66 14.04
N GLU A 274 0.64 10.41 15.35
CA GLU A 274 1.80 9.74 15.93
C GLU A 274 1.93 8.32 15.33
N GLN A 275 3.05 8.06 14.67
CA GLN A 275 3.29 6.78 14.01
C GLN A 275 3.79 5.74 15.00
N HIS A 276 3.38 4.49 14.82
CA HIS A 276 3.97 3.38 15.53
C HIS A 276 5.49 3.34 15.25
N PRO A 277 6.35 3.31 16.30
CA PRO A 277 7.78 3.21 16.11
C PRO A 277 8.13 1.96 15.30
N GLN A 278 8.83 2.13 14.18
CA GLN A 278 9.25 1.00 13.37
C GLN A 278 10.46 0.33 14.03
N PRO A 279 10.50 -1.02 14.11
CA PRO A 279 11.62 -1.72 14.69
C PRO A 279 12.87 -1.40 13.87
N LYS A 280 13.82 -0.69 14.48
CA LYS A 280 15.17 -0.56 13.92
C LYS A 280 15.75 -1.96 13.82
N VAL A 281 16.34 -2.34 12.69
CA VAL A 281 17.09 -3.59 12.58
C VAL A 281 18.09 -3.60 13.73
N LYS A 282 17.90 -4.53 14.67
CA LYS A 282 18.67 -4.53 15.92
C LYS A 282 20.12 -4.88 15.56
N PRO A 283 21.10 -4.00 15.84
CA PRO A 283 22.52 -4.24 15.52
C PRO A 283 23.17 -5.40 16.28
N GLN A 284 22.39 -6.16 17.06
CA GLN A 284 22.88 -7.00 18.15
C GLN A 284 23.45 -8.35 17.69
N ASP A 285 23.30 -8.70 16.41
CA ASP A 285 23.87 -9.91 15.80
C ASP A 285 25.05 -9.63 14.85
N LEU A 286 25.52 -8.37 14.79
CA LEU A 286 26.52 -7.94 13.82
C LEU A 286 27.89 -7.71 14.49
N PRO A 287 29.01 -8.03 13.81
CA PRO A 287 30.33 -7.76 14.34
C PRO A 287 30.55 -6.26 14.58
N PRO A 288 31.34 -5.86 15.59
CA PRO A 288 31.67 -4.45 15.84
C PRO A 288 32.23 -3.76 14.59
N GLY A 289 31.65 -2.62 14.21
CA GLY A 289 32.01 -1.88 12.99
C GLY A 289 31.26 -2.30 11.73
N CYS A 290 30.40 -3.32 11.80
CA CYS A 290 29.43 -3.62 10.75
C CYS A 290 28.06 -3.01 11.09
N GLU A 291 27.88 -1.77 10.67
CA GLU A 291 26.65 -1.01 10.90
C GLU A 291 26.18 -0.35 9.61
N ASP A 292 24.88 -0.13 9.52
CA ASP A 292 24.31 0.70 8.48
C ASP A 292 24.41 2.17 8.88
N SER A 293 24.81 3.01 7.94
CA SER A 293 24.92 4.46 8.09
C SER A 293 23.68 5.22 7.62
N ASP A 294 22.65 4.49 7.18
CA ASP A 294 21.37 5.01 6.76
C ASP A 294 20.24 4.14 7.34
N GLU A 295 19.16 4.77 7.79
CA GLU A 295 18.03 4.05 8.38
C GLU A 295 17.27 3.21 7.33
N MET A 296 17.48 3.52 6.04
CA MET A 296 16.88 2.86 4.86
C MET A 296 17.62 1.63 4.34
N CYS A 297 18.78 1.33 4.91
CA CYS A 297 19.64 0.26 4.43
C CYS A 297 18.97 -1.13 4.42
N PRO A 298 18.17 -1.53 5.42
CA PRO A 298 17.45 -2.81 5.40
C PRO A 298 16.51 -2.93 4.20
N GLU A 299 15.79 -1.85 3.91
CA GLU A 299 14.78 -1.75 2.86
C GLU A 299 15.43 -1.80 1.48
N TRP A 300 16.48 -1.02 1.26
CA TRP A 300 17.22 -1.05 0.01
C TRP A 300 17.89 -2.41 -0.21
N ALA A 301 18.37 -3.04 0.86
CA ALA A 301 18.93 -4.38 0.75
C ALA A 301 17.88 -5.41 0.34
N ASP A 302 16.70 -5.38 0.96
CA ASP A 302 15.58 -6.27 0.65
C ASP A 302 15.03 -6.04 -0.77
N SER A 303 15.08 -4.81 -1.29
CA SER A 303 14.64 -4.51 -2.65
C SER A 303 15.66 -4.91 -3.73
N GLY A 304 16.84 -5.40 -3.34
CA GLY A 304 17.90 -5.88 -4.24
C GLY A 304 18.96 -4.83 -4.60
N GLU A 305 19.00 -3.67 -3.93
CA GLU A 305 19.98 -2.62 -4.21
C GLU A 305 21.41 -3.03 -3.84
N CYS A 306 21.61 -4.02 -2.99
CA CYS A 306 22.93 -4.58 -2.72
C CYS A 306 23.64 -5.07 -3.99
N GLU A 307 22.87 -5.49 -5.00
CA GLU A 307 23.38 -5.90 -6.30
C GLU A 307 23.27 -4.78 -7.33
N ARG A 308 22.12 -4.08 -7.39
CA ARG A 308 21.85 -3.03 -8.40
C ARG A 308 22.62 -1.74 -8.17
N ASN A 309 22.86 -1.39 -6.90
CA ASN A 309 23.56 -0.18 -6.47
C ASN A 309 24.68 -0.55 -5.49
N ALA A 310 25.42 -1.60 -5.82
CA ALA A 310 26.45 -2.18 -4.97
C ALA A 310 27.50 -1.15 -4.51
N SER A 311 27.82 -0.13 -5.31
CA SER A 311 28.80 0.91 -4.96
C SER A 311 28.36 1.77 -3.78
N PHE A 312 27.08 2.14 -3.72
CA PHE A 312 26.52 2.92 -2.61
C PHE A 312 26.17 2.01 -1.43
N MET A 313 25.57 0.86 -1.71
CA MET A 313 25.05 -0.06 -0.69
C MET A 313 26.17 -0.82 0.02
N VAL A 314 27.06 -1.45 -0.74
CA VAL A 314 28.10 -2.35 -0.23
C VAL A 314 29.48 -1.68 -0.27
N GLY A 315 29.75 -0.91 -1.31
CA GLY A 315 31.04 -0.29 -1.58
C GLY A 315 32.17 -1.30 -1.75
N THR A 316 33.35 -0.93 -1.29
CA THR A 316 34.58 -1.74 -1.36
C THR A 316 35.25 -1.78 0.00
N ARG A 317 36.24 -2.66 0.19
CA ARG A 317 37.03 -2.69 1.44
C ARG A 317 37.73 -1.36 1.75
N ALA A 318 38.16 -0.62 0.72
CA ALA A 318 38.81 0.69 0.88
C ALA A 318 37.82 1.84 1.11
N ARG A 319 36.57 1.69 0.66
CA ARG A 319 35.47 2.65 0.83
C ARG A 319 34.17 1.87 1.02
N PRO A 320 33.84 1.48 2.25
CA PRO A 320 32.61 0.75 2.54
C PRO A 320 31.39 1.55 2.12
N GLY A 321 30.37 0.84 1.63
CA GLY A 321 29.08 1.40 1.31
C GLY A 321 28.28 1.71 2.57
N LYS A 322 27.17 2.42 2.39
CA LYS A 322 26.33 2.88 3.49
C LYS A 322 25.60 1.76 4.22
N CYS A 323 25.39 0.62 3.57
CA CYS A 323 24.43 -0.41 3.95
C CYS A 323 25.04 -1.81 4.07
N VAL A 324 26.31 -1.86 4.47
CA VAL A 324 27.09 -3.10 4.53
C VAL A 324 26.49 -4.14 5.50
N ALA A 325 25.83 -3.71 6.57
CA ALA A 325 25.18 -4.61 7.51
C ALA A 325 23.93 -5.22 6.90
N SER A 326 23.04 -4.38 6.36
CA SER A 326 21.81 -4.85 5.69
C SER A 326 22.09 -5.71 4.46
N CYS A 327 23.15 -5.40 3.71
CA CYS A 327 23.60 -6.22 2.59
C CYS A 327 24.33 -7.51 2.99
N LYS A 328 24.49 -7.78 4.30
CA LYS A 328 25.21 -8.95 4.83
C LYS A 328 26.65 -9.02 4.31
N ARG A 329 27.29 -7.86 4.14
CA ARG A 329 28.66 -7.68 3.63
C ARG A 329 29.63 -7.15 4.68
N CYS A 330 29.44 -7.58 5.94
CA CYS A 330 30.34 -7.27 7.05
C CYS A 330 31.79 -7.73 6.80
N ASP A 331 32.01 -8.67 5.88
CA ASP A 331 33.34 -9.13 5.43
C ASP A 331 34.21 -7.97 4.87
N LEU A 332 33.59 -6.86 4.47
CA LEU A 332 34.30 -5.70 3.91
C LEU A 332 34.77 -4.69 4.95
N VAL A 333 34.17 -4.68 6.14
CA VAL A 333 34.44 -3.70 7.21
C VAL A 333 35.18 -4.31 8.39
N VAL A 334 35.04 -5.61 8.59
CA VAL A 334 35.69 -6.33 9.68
C VAL A 334 36.92 -7.03 9.12
N ASP A 335 38.12 -6.68 9.60
CA ASP A 335 39.32 -7.43 9.27
C ASP A 335 39.36 -8.69 10.13
N THR A 336 38.76 -9.78 9.65
CA THR A 336 38.58 -10.99 10.47
C THR A 336 39.86 -11.79 10.71
N GLY A 337 41.04 -11.34 10.24
CA GLY A 337 42.28 -12.11 10.35
C GLY A 337 42.21 -13.42 9.56
N ALA A 338 42.88 -13.47 8.42
CA ALA A 338 42.82 -14.60 7.50
C ALA A 338 43.15 -15.94 8.18
N GLU A 339 42.20 -16.88 8.18
CA GLU A 339 42.21 -18.13 7.37
C GLU A 339 41.18 -19.17 7.87
N GLY A 340 40.73 -19.11 9.13
CA GLY A 340 39.91 -20.18 9.74
C GLY A 340 38.39 -20.09 9.57
N THR A 341 37.82 -18.92 9.24
CA THR A 341 36.36 -18.67 9.37
C THR A 341 35.59 -18.75 8.05
N GLN A 342 36.26 -18.79 6.89
CA GLN A 342 35.58 -18.87 5.60
C GLN A 342 34.87 -20.23 5.41
N GLU A 343 35.40 -21.32 5.98
CA GLU A 343 34.72 -22.62 6.01
C GLU A 343 33.58 -22.68 7.04
N GLN A 344 33.69 -21.97 8.16
CA GLN A 344 32.62 -21.89 9.16
C GLN A 344 31.43 -21.07 8.66
N TRP A 345 31.67 -19.95 7.97
CA TRP A 345 30.62 -19.14 7.33
C TRP A 345 30.01 -19.83 6.09
N LYS A 346 30.81 -20.52 5.27
CA LYS A 346 30.28 -21.37 4.19
C LYS A 346 29.46 -22.55 4.73
N LYS A 347 29.83 -23.13 5.88
CA LYS A 347 29.03 -24.19 6.55
C LYS A 347 27.72 -23.65 7.13
N ALA A 348 27.72 -22.47 7.76
CA ALA A 348 26.50 -21.85 8.28
C ALA A 348 25.50 -21.47 7.18
N ASN A 349 25.99 -20.97 6.04
CA ASN A 349 25.14 -20.59 4.90
C ASN A 349 24.81 -21.72 3.91
N SER A 350 25.52 -22.86 3.96
CA SER A 350 25.16 -24.07 3.19
C SER A 350 24.14 -24.96 3.90
N ALA A 351 23.98 -24.83 5.22
CA ALA A 351 22.94 -25.50 5.98
C ALA A 351 21.52 -24.99 5.63
N SER A 352 21.39 -23.75 5.15
CA SER A 352 20.12 -23.18 4.64
C SER A 352 19.72 -23.69 3.24
N ARG A 353 20.57 -24.45 2.53
CA ARG A 353 20.29 -24.97 1.19
C ARG A 353 20.06 -26.49 1.13
N ARG A 354 20.00 -27.20 2.28
CA ARG A 354 19.82 -28.66 2.34
C ARG A 354 18.51 -29.16 2.96
N SER A 355 17.47 -28.33 3.06
CA SER A 355 16.12 -28.81 3.42
C SER A 355 15.17 -28.96 2.22
N LEU A 356 15.67 -28.91 0.99
CA LEU A 356 14.93 -29.26 -0.23
C LEU A 356 15.68 -30.39 -0.94
N GLY A 357 15.42 -31.62 -0.52
CA GLY A 357 15.94 -32.84 -1.16
C GLY A 357 15.76 -34.07 -0.28
N HIS A 358 14.80 -34.93 -0.67
CA HIS A 358 14.35 -36.20 -0.07
C HIS A 358 13.38 -36.05 1.12
N ILE A 359 12.06 -36.05 0.85
CA ILE A 359 11.17 -37.20 0.59
C ILE A 359 9.98 -36.68 -0.22
#